data_AF-A0A091U5M9-F1
#
_entry.id   AF-A0A091U5M9-F1
#
_cell.length_a   1.000
_cell.length_b   1.000
_cell.length_c   1.000
_cell.angle_alpha   90.00
_cell.angle_beta   90.00
_cell.angle_gamma   90.00
#
_symmetry.space_group_name_H-M   'P 1'
#
loop_
_entity.id
_entity.type
_entity.pdbx_description
1 polymer ?
#
loop_
_entity_poly.entity_id
_entity_poly.type
_entity_poly.pdbx_seq_one_letter_code
_entity_poly.pdbx_strand_id
1 'polypeptide(L)'
;MAGREFLELDSPQQRLYLERFKRMEVIQKMFNELPKADQNLCNHGSYFLAANSSLCGLAANNFFRNILHVRRAAFVSALPMAVIPFLSTAGVYEVFVREPLFSGDLNCEVCAVVRGGLIGAVVGGLYPVFLALPLNASLAARY
;
A
#
# COMPACT_ATOMS: atom_id res chain seq x y z
N MET A 1 26.57 45.43 -12.82
CA MET A 1 25.17 45.54 -12.34
C MET A 1 24.28 44.82 -13.34
N ALA A 2 23.75 43.65 -12.99
CA ALA A 2 22.54 43.03 -13.56
C ALA A 2 22.39 41.61 -12.97
N GLY A 3 22.21 41.57 -11.65
CA GLY A 3 21.48 40.46 -11.02
C GLY A 3 20.06 40.96 -10.81
N ARG A 4 19.06 40.18 -11.25
CA ARG A 4 17.61 40.23 -10.93
C ARG A 4 16.73 39.99 -12.17
N GLU A 5 16.83 38.87 -12.90
CA GLU A 5 15.79 38.57 -13.92
C GLU A 5 15.38 37.08 -14.07
N PHE A 6 15.81 36.15 -13.21
CA PHE A 6 15.36 34.73 -13.33
C PHE A 6 14.98 34.06 -11.99
N LEU A 7 14.44 34.84 -11.05
CA LEU A 7 13.88 34.35 -9.78
C LEU A 7 12.35 34.47 -9.73
N GLU A 8 11.69 34.40 -10.89
CA GLU A 8 10.24 34.61 -11.03
C GLU A 8 9.57 33.44 -11.76
N LEU A 9 9.69 32.25 -11.16
CA LEU A 9 8.80 31.13 -11.46
C LEU A 9 8.23 30.58 -10.14
N ASP A 10 7.63 31.46 -9.35
CA ASP A 10 6.84 31.13 -8.16
C ASP A 10 5.51 30.49 -8.60
N SER A 11 5.60 29.23 -9.04
CA SER A 11 4.41 28.48 -9.44
C SER A 11 3.58 28.14 -8.19
N PRO A 12 2.24 28.27 -8.21
CA PRO A 12 1.38 27.93 -7.07
C PRO A 12 1.58 26.49 -6.57
N GLN A 13 2.04 25.59 -7.44
CA GLN A 13 2.40 24.21 -7.12
C GLN A 13 3.59 24.10 -6.18
N GLN A 14 4.65 24.93 -6.32
CA GLN A 14 5.81 24.88 -5.42
C GLN A 14 5.45 25.33 -4.00
N ARG A 15 4.62 26.36 -3.84
CA ARG A 15 4.15 26.80 -2.52
C ARG A 15 3.32 25.73 -1.83
N LEU A 16 2.40 25.09 -2.56
CA LEU A 16 1.63 23.95 -2.07
C LEU A 16 2.52 22.78 -1.64
N TYR A 17 3.56 22.48 -2.41
CA TYR A 17 4.51 21.41 -2.08
C TYR A 17 5.32 21.73 -0.82
N LEU A 18 5.79 22.97 -0.67
CA LEU A 18 6.53 23.43 0.51
C LEU A 18 5.67 23.39 1.78
N GLU A 19 4.41 23.82 1.69
CA GLU A 19 3.44 23.74 2.78
C GLU A 19 3.14 22.29 3.18
N ARG A 20 3.00 21.39 2.18
CA ARG A 20 2.83 19.95 2.42
C ARG A 20 4.02 19.36 3.15
N PHE A 21 5.24 19.73 2.74
CA PHE A 21 6.48 19.27 3.35
C PHE A 21 6.62 19.73 4.81
N LYS A 22 6.34 21.01 5.09
CA LYS A 22 6.33 21.54 6.47
C LYS A 22 5.32 20.81 7.35
N ARG A 23 4.12 20.52 6.86
CA ARG A 23 3.12 19.74 7.62
C ARG A 23 3.60 18.33 7.93
N MET A 24 4.20 17.65 6.96
CA MET A 24 4.80 16.33 7.18
C MET A 24 5.88 16.37 8.25
N GLU A 25 6.76 17.39 8.25
CA GLU A 25 7.77 17.54 9.29
C GLU A 25 7.17 17.74 10.69
N VAL A 26 6.11 18.53 10.82
CA VAL A 26 5.43 18.75 12.10
C VAL A 26 4.77 17.45 12.59
N ILE A 27 4.04 16.75 11.72
CA ILE A 27 3.41 15.47 12.08
C ILE A 27 4.48 14.42 12.43
N GLN A 28 5.60 14.40 11.73
CA GLN A 28 6.70 13.48 12.03
C GLN A 28 7.34 13.77 13.40
N LYS A 29 7.47 15.04 13.80
CA LYS A 29 7.95 15.41 15.13
C LYS A 29 6.99 14.95 16.21
N MET A 30 5.69 15.21 16.03
CA MET A 30 4.65 14.72 16.93
C MET A 30 4.69 13.19 17.03
N PHE A 31 4.82 12.49 15.90
CA PHE A 31 4.95 11.03 15.84
C PHE A 31 6.17 10.52 16.61
N ASN A 32 7.30 11.21 16.54
CA ASN A 32 8.51 10.85 17.28
C ASN A 32 8.39 11.06 18.81
N GLU A 33 7.46 11.91 19.27
CA GLU A 33 7.15 12.08 20.69
C GLU A 33 6.17 11.02 21.24
N LEU A 34 5.47 10.28 20.38
CA LEU A 34 4.57 9.20 20.81
C LEU A 34 5.34 8.04 21.47
N PRO A 35 4.67 7.22 22.31
CA PRO A 35 5.29 6.02 22.86
C PRO A 35 5.75 5.05 21.76
N LYS A 36 6.85 4.35 22.02
CA LYS A 36 7.48 3.43 21.04
C LYS A 36 6.53 2.35 20.52
N ALA A 37 5.53 1.96 21.30
CA ALA A 37 4.52 0.97 20.87
C ALA A 37 3.72 1.49 19.67
N ASP A 38 3.21 2.73 19.74
CA ASP A 38 2.41 3.34 18.68
C ASP A 38 3.26 3.65 17.45
N GLN A 39 4.51 4.09 17.67
CA GLN A 39 5.47 4.27 16.58
C GLN A 39 5.72 2.97 15.83
N ASN A 40 5.93 1.88 16.56
CA ASN A 40 6.21 0.60 15.96
C ASN A 40 5.01 0.08 15.16
N LEU A 41 3.79 0.31 15.66
CA LEU A 41 2.55 -0.10 15.01
C LEU A 41 2.31 0.66 13.70
N CYS A 42 2.58 1.97 13.68
CA CYS A 42 2.47 2.77 12.46
C CYS A 42 3.58 2.44 11.43
N ASN A 43 4.83 2.22 11.90
CA ASN A 43 5.96 1.88 11.04
C ASN A 43 5.88 0.45 10.47
N HIS A 44 5.31 -0.50 11.22
CA HIS A 44 5.18 -1.89 10.79
C HIS A 44 3.80 -2.25 10.25
N GLY A 45 2.81 -1.36 10.36
CA GLY A 45 1.44 -1.62 9.92
C GLY A 45 1.35 -1.96 8.43
N SER A 46 2.12 -1.28 7.58
CA SER A 46 2.17 -1.57 6.14
C SER A 46 2.72 -2.97 5.85
N TYR A 47 3.79 -3.38 6.54
CA TYR A 47 4.36 -4.72 6.41
C TYR A 47 3.44 -5.82 6.96
N PHE A 48 2.75 -5.56 8.07
CA PHE A 48 1.79 -6.50 8.64
C PHE A 48 0.60 -6.71 7.71
N LEU A 49 0.08 -5.63 7.12
CA LEU A 49 -0.99 -5.71 6.14
C LEU A 49 -0.53 -6.41 4.85
N ALA A 50 0.67 -6.11 4.36
CA ALA A 50 1.26 -6.78 3.21
C ALA A 50 1.48 -8.27 3.44
N ALA A 51 1.90 -8.67 4.65
CA ALA A 51 2.04 -10.08 5.03
C ALA A 51 0.69 -10.79 5.03
N ASN A 52 -0.36 -10.17 5.57
CA ASN A 52 -1.72 -10.72 5.52
C ASN A 52 -2.23 -10.85 4.07
N SER A 53 -1.94 -9.86 3.22
CA SER A 53 -2.28 -9.91 1.79
C SER A 53 -1.61 -11.07 1.07
N SER A 54 -0.32 -11.31 1.37
CA SER A 54 0.44 -12.45 0.87
C SER A 54 -0.20 -13.79 1.29
N LEU A 55 -0.57 -13.92 2.57
CA LEU A 55 -1.26 -15.11 3.08
C LEU A 55 -2.64 -15.29 2.44
N CYS A 56 -3.38 -14.20 2.23
CA CYS A 56 -4.66 -14.21 1.54
C CYS A 56 -4.50 -14.69 0.08
N GLY A 57 -3.50 -14.17 -0.63
CA GLY A 57 -3.17 -14.60 -2.00
C GLY A 57 -2.79 -16.07 -2.07
N LEU A 58 -2.00 -16.58 -1.12
CA LEU A 58 -1.65 -17.99 -1.03
C LEU A 58 -2.86 -18.88 -0.73
N ALA A 59 -3.72 -18.47 0.22
CA ALA A 59 -4.93 -19.20 0.54
C ALA A 59 -5.88 -19.26 -0.65
N ALA A 60 -6.11 -18.13 -1.33
CA ALA A 60 -6.91 -18.05 -2.54
C ALA A 60 -6.33 -18.92 -3.66
N ASN A 61 -5.00 -18.90 -3.84
CA ASN A 61 -4.32 -19.76 -4.81
C ASN A 61 -4.59 -21.24 -4.52
N ASN A 62 -4.46 -21.67 -3.25
CA ASN A 62 -4.71 -23.07 -2.88
C ASN A 62 -6.17 -23.48 -3.11
N PHE A 63 -7.11 -22.58 -2.79
CA PHE A 63 -8.54 -22.77 -3.04
C PHE A 63 -8.85 -22.97 -4.53
N PHE A 64 -8.37 -22.07 -5.39
CA PHE A 64 -8.62 -22.18 -6.84
C PHE A 64 -7.91 -23.37 -7.48
N ARG A 65 -6.71 -23.74 -7.01
CA ARG A 65 -6.04 -24.97 -7.46
C ARG A 65 -6.84 -26.22 -7.16
N ASN A 66 -7.49 -26.26 -5.99
CA ASN A 66 -8.34 -27.38 -5.61
C ASN A 66 -9.60 -27.44 -6.49
N ILE A 67 -10.24 -26.31 -6.76
CA ILE A 67 -11.44 -26.24 -7.62
C ILE A 67 -11.12 -26.61 -9.08
N LEU A 68 -10.02 -26.08 -9.63
CA LEU A 68 -9.60 -26.28 -11.01
C LEU A 68 -8.79 -27.57 -11.22
N HIS A 69 -8.63 -28.40 -10.18
CA HIS A 69 -7.83 -29.65 -10.19
C HIS A 69 -6.38 -29.49 -10.68
N VAL A 70 -5.76 -28.33 -10.47
CA VAL A 70 -4.38 -28.07 -10.91
C VAL A 70 -3.40 -28.58 -9.85
N ARG A 71 -2.82 -29.76 -10.07
CA ARG A 71 -1.85 -30.38 -9.14
C ARG A 71 -0.38 -30.07 -9.47
N ARG A 72 -0.06 -29.72 -10.72
CA ARG A 72 1.30 -29.35 -11.17
C ARG A 72 1.62 -27.87 -10.93
N ALA A 73 2.92 -27.55 -10.87
CA ALA A 73 3.43 -26.18 -10.81
C ALA A 73 2.99 -25.38 -9.56
N ALA A 74 2.87 -26.03 -8.39
CA ALA A 74 2.49 -25.38 -7.13
C ALA A 74 3.40 -24.19 -6.78
N PHE A 75 4.71 -24.39 -6.81
CA PHE A 75 5.70 -23.33 -6.54
C PHE A 75 5.64 -22.18 -7.55
N VAL A 76 5.38 -22.48 -8.83
CA VAL A 76 5.29 -21.48 -9.90
C VAL A 76 4.10 -20.55 -9.70
N SER A 77 2.99 -21.06 -9.14
CA SER A 77 1.83 -20.23 -8.78
C SER A 77 1.96 -19.59 -7.40
N ALA A 78 2.56 -20.28 -6.41
CA ALA A 78 2.61 -19.81 -5.03
C ALA A 78 3.58 -18.64 -4.84
N LEU A 79 4.74 -18.66 -5.51
CA LEU A 79 5.73 -17.61 -5.39
C LEU A 79 5.22 -16.22 -5.86
N PRO A 80 4.68 -16.06 -7.08
CA PRO A 80 4.11 -14.78 -7.50
C PRO A 80 2.90 -14.39 -6.65
N MET A 81 2.08 -15.35 -6.20
CA MET A 81 0.94 -15.09 -5.32
C MET A 81 1.34 -14.67 -3.90
N ALA A 82 2.57 -14.95 -3.46
CA ALA A 82 3.09 -14.41 -2.21
C ALA A 82 3.72 -13.03 -2.41
N VAL A 83 4.59 -12.90 -3.42
CA VAL A 83 5.44 -11.72 -3.60
C VAL A 83 4.67 -10.54 -4.19
N ILE A 84 3.83 -10.77 -5.20
CA ILE A 84 3.11 -9.69 -5.88
C ILE A 84 2.11 -9.02 -4.92
N PRO A 85 1.21 -9.75 -4.23
CA PRO A 85 0.33 -9.16 -3.23
C PRO A 85 1.07 -8.45 -2.11
N PHE A 86 2.20 -9.00 -1.63
CA PHE A 86 3.00 -8.35 -0.59
C PHE A 86 3.53 -6.99 -1.05
N LEU A 87 4.27 -6.94 -2.17
CA LEU A 87 4.88 -5.70 -2.65
C LEU A 87 3.84 -4.67 -3.07
N SER A 88 2.79 -5.10 -3.76
CA SER A 88 1.70 -4.20 -4.19
C SER A 88 0.97 -3.61 -2.99
N THR A 89 0.65 -4.41 -1.97
CA THR A 89 -0.05 -3.91 -0.77
C THR A 89 0.84 -2.96 0.02
N ALA A 90 2.12 -3.28 0.21
CA ALA A 90 3.06 -2.38 0.88
C ALA A 90 3.16 -1.04 0.15
N GLY A 91 3.40 -1.05 -1.17
CA GLY A 91 3.52 0.17 -1.96
C GLY A 91 2.23 1.00 -2.00
N VAL A 92 1.08 0.37 -2.19
CA VAL A 92 -0.22 1.05 -2.23
C VAL A 92 -0.57 1.63 -0.86
N TYR A 93 -0.27 0.94 0.23
CA TYR A 93 -0.53 1.47 1.57
C TYR A 93 0.33 2.70 1.88
N GLU A 94 1.62 2.68 1.51
CA GLU A 94 2.51 3.83 1.68
C GLU A 94 1.97 5.06 0.91
N VAL A 95 1.61 4.90 -0.36
CA VAL A 95 1.18 6.02 -1.21
C VAL A 95 -0.24 6.51 -0.90
N PHE A 96 -1.20 5.60 -0.67
CA PHE A 96 -2.61 5.97 -0.58
C PHE A 96 -3.14 6.11 0.85
N VAL A 97 -2.38 5.67 1.85
CA VAL A 97 -2.73 5.79 3.27
C VAL A 97 -1.69 6.64 4.01
N ARG A 98 -0.40 6.28 3.93
CA ARG A 98 0.64 6.94 4.73
C ARG A 98 0.91 8.39 4.27
N GLU A 99 1.22 8.61 2.99
CA GLU A 99 1.45 9.97 2.47
C GLU A 99 0.29 10.95 2.75
N PRO A 100 -0.99 10.62 2.45
CA PRO A 100 -2.09 11.55 2.71
C PRO A 100 -2.31 11.80 4.20
N LEU A 101 -2.06 10.80 5.06
CA LEU A 101 -2.12 10.94 6.52
C LEU A 101 -1.05 11.91 7.05
N PHE A 102 0.20 11.75 6.63
CA PHE A 102 1.30 12.64 7.06
C PHE A 102 1.26 14.02 6.42
N SER A 103 0.64 14.17 5.25
CA SER A 103 0.50 15.47 4.60
C SER A 103 -0.60 16.36 5.16
N GLY A 104 -1.40 15.84 6.10
CA GLY A 104 -2.52 16.56 6.71
C GLY A 104 -3.67 16.81 5.73
N ASP A 105 -3.79 15.99 4.68
CA ASP A 105 -4.90 16.09 3.70
C ASP A 105 -6.21 15.51 4.28
N LEU A 106 -6.10 14.67 5.31
CA LEU A 106 -7.23 14.15 6.06
C LEU A 106 -7.40 14.90 7.38
N ASN A 107 -8.33 15.85 7.40
CA ASN A 107 -8.68 16.63 8.60
C ASN A 107 -9.64 15.91 9.56
N CYS A 108 -10.09 14.70 9.23
CA CYS A 108 -11.05 13.94 10.03
C CYS A 108 -10.53 12.53 10.34
N GLU A 109 -10.55 12.16 11.62
CA GLU A 109 -10.15 10.83 12.12
C GLU A 109 -10.92 9.70 11.42
N VAL A 110 -12.25 9.84 11.31
CA VAL A 110 -13.11 8.84 10.66
C VAL A 110 -12.74 8.67 9.19
N CYS A 111 -12.40 9.76 8.49
CA CYS A 111 -11.97 9.69 7.09
C CYS A 111 -10.67 8.88 6.95
N ALA A 112 -9.72 9.06 7.88
CA ALA A 112 -8.46 8.31 7.86
C ALA A 112 -8.68 6.82 8.13
N VAL A 113 -9.52 6.50 9.11
CA VAL A 113 -9.87 5.11 9.44
C VAL A 113 -10.63 4.44 8.29
N VAL A 114 -11.62 5.11 7.70
CA VAL A 114 -12.41 4.57 6.58
C VAL A 114 -11.55 4.38 5.34
N ARG A 115 -10.70 5.36 5.00
CA ARG A 115 -9.79 5.27 3.85
C ARG A 115 -8.77 4.14 4.03
N GLY A 116 -8.11 4.08 5.18
CA GLY A 116 -7.16 3.02 5.51
C GLY A 116 -7.81 1.64 5.51
N GLY A 117 -8.99 1.51 6.14
CA GLY A 117 -9.76 0.26 6.18
C GLY A 117 -10.24 -0.20 4.81
N LEU A 118 -10.80 0.71 4.00
CA LEU A 118 -11.27 0.39 2.65
C LEU A 118 -10.12 -0.03 1.74
N ILE A 119 -9.04 0.75 1.70
CA ILE A 119 -7.84 0.43 0.90
C ILE A 119 -7.25 -0.90 1.38
N GLY A 120 -7.15 -1.11 2.69
CA GLY A 120 -6.64 -2.34 3.26
C GLY A 120 -7.49 -3.57 2.90
N ALA A 121 -8.81 -3.47 2.96
CA ALA A 121 -9.71 -4.56 2.57
C ALA A 121 -9.65 -4.87 1.07
N VAL A 122 -9.63 -3.84 0.22
CA VAL A 122 -9.58 -4.03 -1.23
C VAL A 122 -8.23 -4.58 -1.66
N VAL A 123 -7.13 -3.97 -1.23
CA VAL A 123 -5.78 -4.31 -1.70
C VAL A 123 -5.21 -5.51 -0.96
N GLY A 124 -5.51 -5.64 0.33
CA GLY A 124 -5.03 -6.73 1.18
C GLY A 124 -5.91 -7.98 1.16
N GLY A 125 -7.14 -7.91 0.63
CA GLY A 125 -8.08 -9.03 0.65
C GLY A 125 -8.66 -9.35 -0.72
N LEU A 126 -9.39 -8.42 -1.33
CA LEU A 126 -10.06 -8.66 -2.61
C LEU A 126 -9.07 -8.83 -3.78
N TYR A 127 -8.07 -7.93 -3.88
CA TYR A 127 -7.10 -7.93 -4.97
C TYR A 127 -6.33 -9.25 -5.11
N PRO A 128 -5.76 -9.84 -4.04
CA PRO A 128 -5.08 -11.14 -4.12
C PRO A 128 -6.01 -12.27 -4.57
N VAL A 129 -7.29 -12.25 -4.14
CA VAL A 129 -8.28 -13.24 -4.55
C VAL A 129 -8.58 -13.14 -6.05
N PHE A 130 -8.81 -11.92 -6.55
CA PHE A 130 -9.04 -11.70 -7.99
C PHE A 130 -7.81 -12.01 -8.83
N LEU A 131 -6.60 -11.75 -8.32
CA LEU A 131 -5.35 -12.08 -9.01
C LEU A 131 -5.15 -13.59 -9.15
N ALA A 132 -5.60 -14.37 -8.16
CA ALA A 132 -5.47 -15.82 -8.16
C ALA A 132 -6.31 -16.50 -9.26
N LEU A 133 -7.44 -15.92 -9.66
CA LEU A 133 -8.34 -16.48 -10.67
C LEU A 133 -7.67 -16.65 -12.06
N PRO A 134 -7.22 -15.58 -12.75
CA PRO A 134 -6.64 -15.70 -14.09
C PRO A 134 -5.33 -16.49 -14.06
N LEU A 135 -4.54 -16.38 -12.98
CA LEU A 135 -3.33 -17.18 -12.82
C LEU A 135 -3.65 -18.67 -12.79
N ASN A 136 -4.58 -19.11 -11.95
CA ASN A 136 -4.93 -20.53 -11.86
C ASN A 136 -5.68 -21.04 -13.09
N ALA A 137 -6.56 -20.22 -13.69
CA ALA A 137 -7.21 -20.56 -14.96
C ALA A 137 -6.19 -20.74 -16.10
N SER A 138 -5.18 -19.88 -16.17
CA SER A 138 -4.12 -20.00 -17.18
C SER A 138 -3.26 -21.26 -17.00
N LEU A 139 -3.02 -21.68 -15.76
CA LEU A 139 -2.35 -22.94 -15.47
C LEU A 139 -3.22 -24.14 -15.85
N ALA A 140 -4.52 -24.10 -15.53
CA ALA A 140 -5.48 -25.16 -15.90
C ALA A 140 -5.66 -25.30 -17.42
N ALA A 141 -5.54 -24.21 -18.18
CA ALA A 141 -5.59 -24.29 -19.64
C ALA A 141 -4.32 -24.90 -20.25
N ARG A 142 -3.20 -24.91 -19.51
CA ARG A 142 -1.90 -25.42 -19.97
C ARG A 142 -1.60 -26.86 -19.53
N TYR A 143 -2.23 -27.34 -18.46
CA TYR A 143 -1.99 -28.64 -17.83
C TYR A 143 -3.28 -29.43 -17.67
#